data_AF-A0A2E8EZB1-F1
#
_entry.id   AF-A0A2E8EZB1-F1
#
_cell.length_a   1.000
_cell.length_b   1.000
_cell.length_c   1.000
_cell.angle_alpha   90.00
_cell.angle_beta   90.00
_cell.angle_gamma   90.00
#
_symmetry.space_group_name_H-M   'P 1'
#
loop_
_entity.id
_entity.type
_entity.pdbx_description
1 polymer ?
#
loop_
_entity_poly.entity_id
_entity_poly.type
_entity_poly.pdbx_seq_one_letter_code
_entity_poly.pdbx_strand_id
1 'polypeptide(L)' 'MRTLIEETGFQTRAWNDVTPQLAPPQTTTTTTASPTIGILNIVMGDSIDAIAQASTLNRIKGRIVDMQGLFARA' A
#
# COMPACT_ATOMS: atom_id res chain seq x y z
N MET A 1 7.70 1.26 14.19
CA MET A 1 6.24 1.48 14.23
C MET A 1 5.52 0.67 15.30
N ARG A 2 5.67 -0.66 15.37
CA ARG A 2 5.01 -1.45 16.43
C ARG A 2 5.25 -0.92 17.85
N THR A 3 6.52 -0.76 18.25
CA THR A 3 6.91 -0.24 19.56
C THR A 3 6.32 1.14 19.84
N LEU A 4 6.37 2.05 18.85
CA LEU A 4 5.78 3.39 18.96
C LEU A 4 4.26 3.34 19.25
N ILE A 5 3.52 2.41 18.63
CA ILE A 5 2.08 2.24 18.88
C ILE A 5 1.86 1.64 20.27
N GLU A 6 2.67 0.67 20.67
CA GLU A 6 2.58 0.04 22.00
C GLU A 6 2.84 1.04 23.14
N GLU A 7 3.80 1.96 22.97
CA GLU A 7 4.08 3.06 23.92
C GLU A 7 2.88 4.00 24.12
N THR A 8 1.96 4.09 23.16
CA THR A 8 0.72 4.88 23.29
C THR A 8 -0.40 4.16 24.07
N GLY A 9 -0.12 2.97 24.61
CA GLY A 9 -1.07 2.20 25.43
C GLY A 9 -1.95 1.20 24.65
N PHE A 10 -1.62 0.94 23.39
CA PHE A 10 -2.25 -0.13 22.61
C PHE A 10 -1.47 -1.44 22.74
N GLN A 11 -2.16 -2.56 22.71
CA GLN A 11 -1.54 -3.89 22.70
C GLN A 11 -1.66 -4.51 21.31
N THR A 12 -0.55 -5.06 20.81
CA THR A 12 -0.54 -5.80 19.54
C THR A 12 -1.28 -7.12 19.71
N ARG A 13 -2.31 -7.35 18.89
CA ARG A 13 -3.07 -8.61 18.79
C ARG A 13 -2.59 -9.49 17.64
N ALA A 14 -2.25 -8.88 16.51
CA ALA A 14 -1.68 -9.56 15.36
C ALA A 14 -0.62 -8.68 14.70
N TRP A 15 0.40 -9.29 14.13
CA TRP A 15 1.49 -8.61 13.44
C TRP A 15 2.01 -9.51 12.33
N ASN A 16 1.66 -9.17 11.09
CA ASN A 16 1.91 -9.99 9.91
C ASN A 16 2.83 -9.25 8.95
N ASP A 17 3.86 -9.95 8.50
CA ASP A 17 4.64 -9.54 7.34
C ASP A 17 3.85 -9.88 6.07
N VAL A 18 3.39 -8.85 5.38
CA VAL A 18 2.67 -8.95 4.10
C VAL A 18 3.51 -8.44 2.93
N THR A 19 4.79 -8.20 3.16
CA THR A 19 5.79 -7.92 2.12
C THR A 19 5.76 -8.94 0.97
N PRO A 20 5.72 -10.28 1.23
CA PRO A 20 5.69 -11.26 0.14
C PRO A 20 4.35 -11.31 -0.59
N GLN A 21 3.29 -10.73 -0.03
CA GLN A 21 2.01 -10.67 -0.72
C GLN A 21 2.17 -9.75 -1.93
N LEU A 22 2.00 -10.32 -3.14
CA LEU A 22 1.89 -9.51 -4.35
C LEU A 22 0.81 -8.46 -4.06
N ALA A 23 1.10 -7.19 -4.39
CA ALA A 23 0.08 -6.17 -4.37
C ALA A 23 -1.17 -6.74 -5.07
N PRO A 24 -2.39 -6.50 -4.53
CA PRO A 24 -3.61 -6.89 -5.25
C PRO A 24 -3.42 -6.48 -6.70
N PRO A 25 -3.76 -7.34 -7.69
CA PRO A 25 -3.65 -6.95 -9.08
C PRO A 25 -4.32 -5.59 -9.17
N GLN A 26 -3.53 -4.55 -9.51
CA GLN A 26 -4.12 -3.27 -9.83
C GLN A 26 -5.06 -3.62 -10.96
N THR A 27 -6.35 -3.65 -10.67
CA THR A 27 -7.34 -4.04 -11.64
C THR A 27 -7.25 -2.99 -12.72
N THR A 28 -6.47 -3.27 -13.75
CA THR A 28 -6.57 -2.70 -15.08
C THR A 28 -7.83 -3.23 -15.76
N THR A 29 -8.81 -3.73 -14.99
CA THR A 29 -10.13 -4.02 -15.52
C THR A 29 -10.67 -2.70 -16.01
N THR A 30 -10.64 -2.59 -17.32
CA THR A 30 -11.49 -1.80 -18.19
C THR A 30 -12.96 -2.08 -17.82
N THR A 31 -13.36 -1.70 -16.62
CA THR A 31 -14.75 -1.66 -16.17
C THR A 31 -15.29 -0.35 -16.73
N THR A 32 -15.95 -0.47 -17.86
CA THR A 32 -16.96 0.45 -18.42
C THR A 32 -16.95 1.86 -17.80
N ALA A 33 -16.15 2.74 -18.43
CA ALA A 33 -16.15 4.20 -18.35
C ALA A 33 -17.00 4.84 -17.21
N SER A 34 -16.48 4.80 -15.98
CA SER A 34 -16.64 5.93 -15.07
C SER A 34 -15.59 6.99 -15.46
N PRO A 35 -15.87 8.31 -15.36
CA PRO A 35 -14.98 9.34 -15.88
C PRO A 35 -13.57 9.13 -15.30
N THR A 36 -12.65 8.78 -16.20
CA THR A 36 -11.38 8.09 -15.93
C THR A 36 -10.28 9.02 -15.42
N ILE A 37 -10.65 10.07 -14.68
CA ILE A 37 -9.68 10.99 -14.08
C ILE A 37 -9.90 10.97 -12.57
N GLY A 38 -9.30 9.96 -11.92
CA GLY A 38 -9.12 10.01 -10.47
C GLY A 38 -8.26 11.22 -10.12
N ILE A 39 -8.38 11.75 -8.89
CA ILE A 39 -7.60 12.93 -8.45
C ILE A 39 -6.09 12.77 -8.70
N LEU A 40 -5.59 11.54 -8.64
CA LEU A 40 -4.21 11.21 -8.95
C LEU A 40 -3.85 11.48 -10.42
N ASN A 41 -4.75 11.17 -11.36
CA ASN A 41 -4.56 11.49 -12.78
C ASN A 41 -4.62 13.00 -13.03
N ILE A 42 -5.41 13.75 -12.24
CA ILE A 42 -5.48 15.22 -12.34
C ILE A 42 -4.20 15.87 -11.80
N VAL A 43 -3.76 15.45 -10.62
CA VAL A 43 -2.68 16.10 -9.87
C VAL A 43 -1.30 15.61 -10.33
N MET A 44 -1.17 14.31 -10.59
CA MET A 44 0.11 13.69 -10.95
C MET A 44 0.27 13.47 -12.46
N GLY A 45 -0.83 13.50 -13.23
CA GLY A 45 -0.79 13.41 -14.70
C GLY A 45 0.03 12.23 -15.20
N ASP A 46 0.97 12.51 -16.10
CA ASP A 46 1.87 11.54 -16.73
C ASP A 46 2.83 10.84 -15.74
N SER A 47 2.92 11.32 -14.50
CA SER A 47 3.81 10.72 -13.50
C SER A 47 3.24 9.44 -12.88
N ILE A 48 1.92 9.18 -13.02
CA ILE A 48 1.29 8.02 -12.36
C ILE A 48 1.89 6.70 -12.83
N ASP A 49 2.18 6.59 -14.13
CA ASP A 49 2.72 5.37 -14.72
C ASP A 49 4.16 5.13 -14.27
N ALA A 50 4.98 6.18 -14.23
CA ALA A 50 6.34 6.11 -13.72
C ALA A 50 6.38 5.71 -12.24
N ILE A 51 5.46 6.23 -11.43
CA ILE A 51 5.32 5.85 -10.01
C ILE A 51 4.92 4.38 -9.88
N ALA A 52 3.96 3.91 -10.67
CA ALA A 52 3.53 2.51 -10.65
C ALA A 52 4.67 1.55 -11.04
N GLN A 53 5.46 1.90 -12.06
CA GLN A 53 6.64 1.13 -12.47
C GLN A 53 7.72 1.13 -11.39
N ALA A 54 8.04 2.29 -10.81
CA ALA A 54 9.03 2.39 -9.74
C ALA A 54 8.61 1.61 -8.48
N SER A 55 7.33 1.68 -8.11
CA SER A 55 6.75 0.91 -7.01
C SER A 55 6.89 -0.60 -7.24
N THR A 56 6.53 -1.07 -8.44
CA THR A 56 6.68 -2.47 -8.84
C THR A 56 8.13 -2.93 -8.73
N LEU A 57 9.07 -2.15 -9.28
CA LEU A 57 10.49 -2.47 -9.22
C LEU A 57 11.03 -2.51 -7.79
N ASN A 58 10.60 -1.57 -6.94
CA ASN A 58 11.01 -1.53 -5.55
C ASN A 58 10.47 -2.74 -4.77
N ARG A 59 9.25 -3.21 -5.06
CA ARG A 59 8.72 -4.44 -4.44
C ARG A 59 9.49 -5.67 -4.90
N ILE A 60 9.79 -5.81 -6.19
CA ILE A 60 10.62 -6.90 -6.73
C ILE A 60 12.02 -6.91 -6.10
N LYS A 61 12.62 -5.73 -5.91
CA LYS A 61 13.95 -5.59 -5.29
C LYS A 61 13.94 -5.68 -3.76
N GLY A 62 12.80 -5.99 -3.12
CA GLY A 62 12.70 -6.08 -1.67
C GLY A 62 12.98 -4.76 -0.94
N ARG A 63 12.75 -3.62 -1.60
CA ARG A 63 12.98 -2.28 -1.05
C ARG A 63 11.76 -1.73 -0.29
N ILE A 64 10.62 -2.40 -0.43
CA ILE A 64 9.38 -2.08 0.27
C ILE A 64 9.18 -3.16 1.32
N VAL A 65 8.93 -2.75 2.56
CA VAL A 65 8.49 -3.61 3.67
C VAL A 65 7.07 -3.22 4.00
N ASP A 66 6.19 -4.20 4.09
CA ASP A 66 4.75 -4.01 4.31
C ASP A 66 4.29 -4.85 5.50
N MET A 67 3.89 -4.17 6.57
CA MET A 67 3.54 -4.80 7.85
C MET A 67 2.11 -4.47 8.22
N GLN A 68 1.29 -5.50 8.43
CA GLN A 68 -0.07 -5.35 8.90
C GLN A 68 -0.15 -5.68 10.39
N GLY A 69 -0.56 -4.71 11.19
CA GLY A 69 -0.75 -4.89 12.63
C GLY A 69 -2.20 -4.66 13.05
N LEU A 70 -2.73 -5.55 13.90
CA LEU A 70 -3.98 -5.32 14.64
C LEU A 70 -3.64 -4.93 16.07
N PHE A 71 -4.14 -3.79 16.50
CA PHE A 71 -3.91 -3.26 17.84
C PHE A 71 -5.24 -3.03 18.54
N ALA A 72 -5.30 -3.35 19.83
CA ALA A 72 -6.45 -3.09 20.67
C ALA A 72 -6.02 -2.31 21.90
N ARG A 73 -6.84 -1.36 22.34
CA ARG A 73 -6.61 -0.67 23.61
C ARG A 73 -7.00 -1.62 24.75
N ALA A 74 -6.16 -1.69 25.79
CA ALA A 74 -6.47 -2.42 27.01
C ALA A 74 -7.62 -1.77 27.77
#